data_AF-A0A951PA28-F1
#
_entry.id   AF-A0A951PA28-F1
#
_cell.length_a   1.000
_cell.length_b   1.000
_cell.length_c   1.000
_cell.angle_alpha   90.00
_cell.angle_beta   90.00
_cell.angle_gamma   90.00
#
_symmetry.space_group_name_H-M   'P 1'
#
loop_
_entity.id
_entity.type
_entity.pdbx_description
1 polymer ?
#
loop_
_entity_poly.entity_id
_entity_poly.type
_entity_poly.pdbx_seq_one_letter_code
_entity_poly.pdbx_strand_id
1 'polypeptide(L)' 'MSIVATKKRKPEIRVFVEEDLDRLLKALSGIKDTSLSGLVNEAIEFYINHNTEIQNLIERFNLEDLSNLDE' A
#
# COMPACT_ATOMS: atom_id res chain seq x y z
N MET A 1 5.75 14.78 35.00
CA MET A 1 4.74 14.56 33.95
C MET A 1 5.47 14.22 32.67
N SER A 2 5.42 12.95 32.23
CA SER A 2 6.07 12.52 31.00
C SER A 2 5.06 12.60 29.86
N ILE A 3 5.29 13.52 28.94
CA ILE A 3 4.54 13.64 27.68
C ILE A 3 4.94 12.45 26.80
N VAL A 4 4.07 11.46 26.70
CA VAL A 4 4.23 10.35 25.74
C VAL A 4 3.94 10.93 24.36
N ALA A 5 4.98 11.13 23.55
CA ALA A 5 4.81 11.42 22.14
C ALA A 5 4.10 10.23 21.48
N THR A 6 2.82 10.38 21.16
CA THR A 6 2.05 9.40 20.38
C THR A 6 2.62 9.39 18.97
N LYS A 7 3.54 8.45 18.71
CA LYS A 7 4.09 8.19 17.37
C LYS A 7 2.89 8.00 16.43
N LYS A 8 2.66 8.95 15.50
CA LYS A 8 1.57 8.87 14.52
C LYS A 8 1.65 7.50 13.85
N ARG A 9 0.61 6.68 14.00
CA ARG A 9 0.56 5.38 13.34
C ARG A 9 0.52 5.62 11.84
N LYS A 10 1.25 4.82 11.07
CA LYS A 10 1.11 4.84 9.62
C LYS A 10 -0.33 4.44 9.26
N PRO A 11 -0.92 5.02 8.20
CA PRO A 11 -2.20 4.55 7.69
C PRO A 11 -2.15 3.05 7.41
N GLU A 12 -3.22 2.32 7.75
CA GLU A 12 -3.32 0.87 7.58
C GLU A 12 -4.42 0.55 6.57
N ILE A 13 -4.13 -0.36 5.63
CA ILE A 13 -5.11 -0.89 4.68
C ILE A 13 -5.40 -2.35 5.09
N ARG A 14 -6.68 -2.70 5.27
CA ARG A 14 -7.11 -4.08 5.53
C ARG A 14 -7.79 -4.63 4.27
N VAL A 15 -7.32 -5.77 3.80
CA VAL A 15 -7.82 -6.44 2.60
C VAL A 15 -8.14 -7.90 2.94
N PHE A 16 -9.24 -8.40 2.39
CA PHE A 16 -9.58 -9.82 2.44
C PHE A 16 -9.15 -10.46 1.12
N VAL A 17 -8.46 -11.59 1.21
CA VAL A 17 -7.97 -12.34 0.06
C VAL A 17 -8.34 -13.81 0.23
N GLU A 18 -8.36 -14.55 -0.87
CA GLU A 18 -8.53 -15.99 -0.84
C GLU A 18 -7.37 -16.68 -0.11
N GLU A 19 -7.64 -17.84 0.49
CA GLU A 19 -6.68 -18.56 1.32
C GLU A 19 -5.40 -18.93 0.56
N ASP A 20 -5.53 -19.36 -0.70
CA ASP A 20 -4.38 -19.73 -1.52
C ASP A 20 -3.48 -18.54 -1.83
N LEU A 21 -4.07 -17.35 -2.01
CA LEU A 21 -3.31 -16.12 -2.23
C LEU A 21 -2.57 -15.68 -0.95
N ASP A 22 -3.21 -15.77 0.22
CA ASP A 22 -2.54 -15.48 1.51
C ASP A 22 -1.31 -16.39 1.72
N ARG A 23 -1.45 -17.69 1.47
CA ARG A 23 -0.36 -18.66 1.57
C ARG A 23 0.77 -18.33 0.60
N LEU A 24 0.45 -18.00 -0.64
CA LEU A 24 1.41 -17.61 -1.67
C LEU A 24 2.19 -16.35 -1.26
N LEU A 25 1.50 -15.30 -0.82
CA LEU A 25 2.14 -14.03 -0.43
C LEU A 25 3.08 -14.22 0.77
N LYS A 26 2.68 -15.03 1.76
CA LYS A 26 3.55 -15.37 2.90
C LYS A 26 4.80 -16.10 2.45
N ALA A 27 4.67 -17.12 1.59
CA ALA A 27 5.81 -17.85 1.05
C ALA A 27 6.78 -16.93 0.28
N LEU A 28 6.24 -16.08 -0.60
CA LEU A 28 7.03 -15.11 -1.36
C LEU A 28 7.76 -14.12 -0.46
N SER A 29 7.09 -13.62 0.59
CA SER A 29 7.71 -12.69 1.55
C SER A 29 8.91 -13.33 2.27
N GLY A 30 8.81 -14.60 2.65
CA GLY A 30 9.91 -15.36 3.23
C GLY A 30 11.07 -15.59 2.27
N ILE A 31 10.79 -15.91 0.99
CA ILE A 31 11.82 -16.10 -0.04
C ILE A 31 12.55 -14.78 -0.35
N LYS A 32 11.82 -13.66 -0.41
CA LYS A 32 12.38 -12.32 -0.67
C LYS A 32 13.05 -11.68 0.55
N ASP A 33 13.05 -12.36 1.70
CA ASP A 33 13.54 -11.81 2.99
C ASP A 33 12.94 -10.43 3.30
N THR A 34 11.63 -10.29 3.10
CA THR A 34 10.88 -9.05 3.33
C THR A 34 9.61 -9.31 4.12
N SER A 35 9.08 -8.26 4.75
CA SER A 35 7.79 -8.36 5.42
C SER A 35 6.65 -8.49 4.40
N LEU A 36 5.55 -9.13 4.79
CA LEU A 36 4.34 -9.21 3.96
C LEU A 36 3.85 -7.82 3.54
N SER A 37 3.85 -6.84 4.46
CA SER A 37 3.50 -5.45 4.15
C SER A 37 4.47 -4.82 3.15
N GLY A 38 5.77 -5.11 3.26
CA GLY A 38 6.78 -4.64 2.31
C GLY A 38 6.56 -5.18 0.91
N LEU A 39 6.30 -6.49 0.79
CA LEU A 39 5.98 -7.14 -0.48
C LEU A 39 4.72 -6.54 -1.12
N VAL A 40 3.66 -6.35 -0.33
CA VAL A 40 2.39 -5.79 -0.82
C VAL A 40 2.56 -4.32 -1.24
N ASN A 41 3.31 -3.53 -0.48
CA ASN A 41 3.59 -2.14 -0.85
C ASN A 41 4.36 -2.05 -2.18
N GLU A 42 5.40 -2.88 -2.35
CA GLU A 42 6.16 -2.96 -3.62
C GLU A 42 5.24 -3.30 -4.79
N ALA A 43 4.33 -4.27 -4.61
CA ALA A 43 3.37 -4.66 -5.63
C ALA A 43 2.36 -3.54 -5.96
N ILE A 44 1.86 -2.82 -4.95
CA ILE A 44 0.94 -1.69 -5.14
C ILE A 44 1.64 -0.54 -5.87
N GLU A 45 2.85 -0.16 -5.45
CA GLU A 45 3.65 0.87 -6.11
C GLU A 45 3.94 0.51 -7.56
N PHE A 46 4.33 -0.74 -7.81
CA PHE A 46 4.56 -1.22 -9.16
C PHE A 46 3.29 -1.13 -10.01
N TYR A 47 2.16 -1.61 -9.48
CA TYR A 47 0.87 -1.59 -10.16
C TYR A 47 0.43 -0.16 -10.51
N ILE A 48 0.53 0.77 -9.56
CA ILE A 48 0.18 2.18 -9.80
C ILE A 48 1.05 2.77 -10.90
N ASN A 49 2.37 2.57 -10.84
CA ASN A 49 3.32 3.21 -11.75
C ASN A 49 3.34 2.61 -13.16
N HIS A 50 3.00 1.32 -13.31
CA HIS A 50 3.12 0.61 -14.60
C HIS A 50 1.78 0.29 -15.25
N ASN A 51 0.66 0.44 -14.54
CA ASN A 51 -0.66 0.29 -15.15
C ASN A 51 -1.09 1.61 -15.84
N THR A 52 -1.09 1.62 -17.16
CA THR A 52 -1.46 2.79 -17.98
C THR A 52 -2.89 3.28 -17.71
N GLU A 53 -3.84 2.40 -17.42
CA GLU A 53 -5.21 2.81 -17.10
C GLU A 53 -5.25 3.62 -15.79
N ILE A 54 -4.52 3.16 -14.77
CA ILE A 54 -4.44 3.87 -13.49
C ILE A 54 -3.71 5.19 -13.63
N GLN A 55 -2.60 5.23 -14.35
CA GLN A 55 -1.88 6.48 -14.63
C GLN A 55 -2.79 7.50 -15.33
N ASN A 56 -3.52 7.07 -16.37
CA ASN A 56 -4.49 7.94 -17.04
C ASN A 56 -5.59 8.45 -16.11
N LEU A 57 -6.06 7.63 -15.17
CA LEU A 57 -7.05 8.07 -14.16
C LEU A 57 -6.45 9.10 -13.21
N ILE A 58 -5.22 8.88 -12.73
CA ILE A 58 -4.52 9.81 -11.85
C ILE A 58 -4.37 11.18 -12.54
N GLU A 59 -3.89 11.20 -13.78
CA GLU A 59 -3.73 12.43 -14.56
C GLU A 59 -5.08 13.11 -14.84
N ARG A 60 -6.08 12.36 -15.33
CA ARG A 60 -7.38 12.91 -15.73
C ARG A 60 -8.14 13.55 -14.57
N PHE A 61 -7.99 13.00 -13.37
CA PHE A 61 -8.65 13.50 -12.16
C PHE A 61 -7.72 14.34 -11.28
N ASN A 62 -6.50 14.65 -11.73
CA ASN A 62 -5.49 15.41 -11.00
C ASN A 62 -5.24 14.87 -9.57
N LEU A 63 -5.14 13.54 -9.44
CA LEU A 63 -4.95 12.85 -8.16
C LEU A 63 -3.50 12.86 -7.68
N GLU A 64 -2.62 13.63 -8.33
CA GLU A 64 -1.23 13.82 -7.90
C GLU A 64 -1.15 14.67 -6.62
N ASP A 65 -2.13 15.55 -6.40
CA ASP A 65 -2.26 16.36 -5.20
C ASP A 65 -3.51 15.96 -4.41
N LEU A 66 -3.32 14.99 -3.52
CA LEU A 66 -4.37 14.45 -2.64
C LEU A 66 -4.70 15.38 -1.45
N SER A 67 -4.05 16.55 -1.33
CA SER A 67 -4.28 17.47 -0.20
C SER A 67 -5.69 18.06 -0.15
N ASN A 68 -6.43 17.99 -1.25
CA ASN A 68 -7.81 18.48 -1.37
C ASN A 68 -8.89 17.41 -1.13
N LEU A 69 -8.51 16.17 -0.78
CA LEU A 69 -9.47 15.06 -0.58
C LEU A 69 -9.93 14.91 0.89
N ASP A 70 -9.37 15.69 1.80
CA ASP A 70 -9.70 15.66 3.23
C ASP A 70 -10.72 16.75 3.66
N GLU A 71 -11.37 17.47 2.71
CA GLU A 71 -12.54 18.35 2.95
C GLU A 71 -13.88 17.61 2.71
#